data_AF-A0AAJ2SNL7-F1
#
_entry.id   AF-A0AAJ2SNL7-F1
#
_cell.length_a   1.000
_cell.length_b   1.000
_cell.length_c   1.000
_cell.angle_alpha   90.00
_cell.angle_beta   90.00
_cell.angle_gamma   90.00
#
_symmetry.space_group_name_H-M   'P 1'
#
loop_
_entity.id
_entity.type
_entity.pdbx_description
1 polymer ?
#
loop_
_entity_poly.entity_id
_entity_poly.type
_entity_poly.pdbx_seq_one_letter_code
_entity_poly.pdbx_strand_id
1 'polypeptide(L)'
;MKLTEKQQSVLDELRKIGRKNAYLYRDTQPYLHQKDCEKLALGDQACVFGMGGLTFQVGHRLGVSAPSVLSIFKALRRKGLVIREESYPDYQRARYWWPVGLAAELAGELLPASEVKP
;
A
#
# COMPACT_ATOMS: atom_id res chain seq x y z
N MET A 1 12.70 16.14 -3.41
CA MET A 1 11.46 16.95 -3.29
C MET A 1 11.03 16.99 -1.83
N LYS A 2 10.66 18.16 -1.27
CA LYS A 2 10.27 18.28 0.15
C LYS A 2 8.76 17.99 0.33
N LEU A 3 8.40 17.15 1.29
CA LEU A 3 7.03 16.91 1.72
C LEU A 3 6.68 17.83 2.89
N THR A 4 5.40 18.17 3.04
CA THR A 4 4.91 18.79 4.28
C THR A 4 4.83 17.72 5.38
N GLU A 5 4.84 18.13 6.64
CA GLU A 5 4.69 17.20 7.77
C GLU A 5 3.42 16.36 7.64
N LYS A 6 2.28 16.98 7.29
CA LYS A 6 1.02 16.26 7.05
C LYS A 6 1.11 15.27 5.88
N GLN A 7 1.81 15.61 4.81
CA GLN A 7 2.03 14.69 3.68
C GLN A 7 2.86 13.49 4.11
N GLN A 8 3.91 13.73 4.90
CA GLN A 8 4.78 12.68 5.43
C GLN A 8 3.99 11.76 6.36
N SER A 9 3.27 12.30 7.35
CA SER A 9 2.46 11.50 8.29
C SER A 9 1.43 10.63 7.59
N VAL A 10 0.74 11.15 6.57
CA VAL A 10 -0.23 10.38 5.78
C VAL A 10 0.44 9.27 4.98
N LEU A 11 1.60 9.55 4.37
CA LEU A 11 2.35 8.54 3.63
C LEU A 11 2.87 7.44 4.56
N ASP A 12 3.41 7.80 5.71
CA ASP A 12 3.94 6.86 6.71
C ASP A 12 2.82 5.97 7.24
N GLU A 13 1.66 6.53 7.56
CA GLU A 13 0.53 5.74 8.05
C GLU A 13 -0.02 4.79 6.97
N LEU A 14 -0.06 5.25 5.72
CA LEU A 14 -0.41 4.38 4.59
C LEU A 14 0.57 3.21 4.47
N ARG A 15 1.88 3.46 4.63
CA ARG A 15 2.91 2.41 4.60
C ARG A 15 2.78 1.42 5.76
N LYS A 16 2.45 1.89 6.96
CA LYS A 16 2.17 1.00 8.11
C LYS A 16 0.97 0.10 7.86
N ILE A 17 -0.11 0.64 7.29
CA ILE A 17 -1.28 -0.16 6.90
C ILE A 17 -0.86 -1.23 5.90
N GLY A 18 -0.17 -0.84 4.83
CA GLY A 18 0.25 -1.78 3.79
C GLY A 18 1.13 -2.91 4.32
N ARG A 19 2.13 -2.56 5.15
CA ARG A 19 3.00 -3.53 5.81
C ARG A 19 2.21 -4.45 6.74
N LYS A 20 1.28 -3.91 7.55
CA LYS A 20 0.43 -4.74 8.41
C LYS A 20 -0.39 -5.75 7.59
N ASN A 21 -0.96 -5.33 6.46
CA ASN A 21 -1.77 -6.21 5.63
C ASN A 21 -0.93 -7.35 5.02
N ALA A 22 0.34 -7.11 4.73
CA ALA A 22 1.27 -8.13 4.23
C ALA A 22 1.46 -9.34 5.17
N TYR A 23 1.31 -9.11 6.47
CA TYR A 23 1.45 -10.16 7.49
C TYR A 23 0.10 -10.69 8.00
N LEU A 24 -1.04 -10.12 7.58
CA LEU A 24 -2.35 -10.41 8.18
C LEU A 24 -2.76 -11.89 8.07
N TYR A 25 -2.47 -12.51 6.93
CA TYR A 25 -2.90 -13.88 6.62
C TYR A 25 -1.80 -14.92 6.78
N ARG A 26 -0.59 -14.50 7.19
CA ARG A 26 0.58 -15.37 7.27
C ARG A 26 0.33 -16.63 8.09
N ASP A 27 -0.21 -16.45 9.29
CA ASP A 27 -0.39 -17.56 10.24
C ASP A 27 -1.80 -18.17 10.19
N THR A 28 -2.79 -17.40 9.70
CA THR A 28 -4.21 -17.82 9.72
C THR A 28 -4.68 -18.44 8.42
N GLN A 29 -4.17 -17.97 7.27
CA GLN A 29 -4.56 -18.44 5.94
C GLN A 29 -3.32 -18.53 5.03
N PRO A 30 -2.39 -19.48 5.30
CA PRO A 30 -1.08 -19.51 4.65
C PRO A 30 -1.14 -19.63 3.12
N TYR A 31 -2.16 -20.31 2.58
CA TYR A 31 -2.35 -20.45 1.13
C TYR A 31 -2.65 -19.10 0.45
N LEU A 32 -3.38 -18.20 1.11
CA LEU A 32 -3.59 -16.83 0.60
C LEU A 32 -2.29 -16.05 0.67
N HIS A 33 -1.56 -16.18 1.78
CA HIS A 33 -0.28 -15.52 1.94
C HIS A 33 0.73 -15.95 0.86
N GLN A 34 0.80 -17.24 0.55
CA GLN A 34 1.64 -17.75 -0.53
C GLN A 34 1.24 -17.20 -1.90
N LYS A 35 -0.05 -17.25 -2.27
CA LYS A 35 -0.54 -16.71 -3.55
C LYS A 35 -0.25 -15.22 -3.72
N ASP A 36 -0.30 -14.48 -2.62
CA ASP A 36 0.07 -13.08 -2.63
C ASP A 36 1.59 -12.91 -2.79
N CYS A 37 2.43 -13.65 -2.07
CA CYS A 37 3.88 -13.66 -2.32
C CYS A 37 4.23 -13.98 -3.78
N GLU A 38 3.53 -14.90 -4.44
CA GLU A 38 3.70 -15.18 -5.87
C GLU A 38 3.43 -13.95 -6.75
N LYS A 39 2.35 -13.21 -6.51
CA LYS A 39 2.08 -11.95 -7.23
C LYS A 39 3.15 -10.89 -6.94
N LEU A 40 3.69 -10.85 -5.73
CA LEU A 40 4.78 -9.94 -5.36
C LEU A 40 6.04 -10.24 -6.17
N ALA A 41 6.36 -11.52 -6.32
CA ALA A 41 7.47 -11.98 -7.15
C ALA A 41 7.28 -11.64 -8.63
N LEU A 42 6.03 -11.55 -9.10
CA LEU A 42 5.68 -11.10 -10.45
C LEU A 42 5.68 -9.57 -10.62
N GLY A 43 6.00 -8.81 -9.58
CA GLY A 43 6.15 -7.35 -9.64
C GLY A 43 4.85 -6.56 -9.49
N ASP A 44 3.80 -7.16 -8.93
CA ASP A 44 2.54 -6.46 -8.67
C ASP A 44 2.71 -5.38 -7.57
N GLN A 45 2.49 -4.13 -7.96
CA GLN A 45 2.68 -2.96 -7.10
C GLN A 45 1.45 -2.59 -6.26
N ALA A 46 0.27 -3.15 -6.55
CA ALA A 46 -1.01 -2.68 -6.02
C ALA A 46 -1.92 -3.79 -5.47
N CYS A 47 -1.86 -5.03 -5.96
CA CYS A 47 -2.87 -6.03 -5.64
C CYS A 47 -2.42 -7.08 -4.61
N VAL A 48 -1.13 -7.14 -4.30
CA VAL A 48 -0.62 -8.10 -3.33
C VAL A 48 -0.98 -7.69 -1.91
N PHE A 49 -1.51 -8.62 -1.10
CA PHE A 49 -1.87 -8.42 0.31
C PHE A 49 -2.85 -7.28 0.61
N GLY A 50 -3.46 -6.67 -0.41
CA GLY A 50 -4.20 -5.43 -0.20
C GLY A 50 -3.35 -4.39 0.54
N MET A 51 -2.08 -4.19 0.15
CA MET A 51 -1.13 -3.24 0.77
C MET A 51 -1.59 -1.76 0.74
N GLY A 52 -2.83 -1.51 0.31
CA GLY A 52 -3.42 -0.20 0.22
C GLY A 52 -4.23 0.15 1.46
N GLY A 53 -4.56 1.42 1.55
CA GLY A 53 -5.42 1.97 2.58
C GLY A 53 -6.53 2.83 2.00
N LEU A 54 -7.60 2.98 2.77
CA LEU A 54 -8.69 3.90 2.47
C LEU A 54 -8.46 5.25 3.15
N THR A 55 -9.00 6.31 2.56
CA THR A 55 -8.93 7.67 3.12
C THR A 55 -9.56 7.76 4.52
N PHE A 56 -10.66 7.04 4.76
CA PHE A 56 -11.29 6.96 6.08
C PHE A 56 -10.40 6.23 7.10
N GLN A 57 -9.76 5.14 6.70
CA GLN A 57 -8.89 4.35 7.59
C GLN A 57 -7.68 5.17 8.06
N VAL A 58 -6.98 5.83 7.12
CA VAL A 58 -5.84 6.70 7.44
C VAL A 58 -6.29 7.92 8.23
N GLY A 59 -7.41 8.54 7.84
CA GLY A 59 -7.98 9.68 8.53
C GLY A 59 -8.31 9.37 10.00
N HIS A 60 -8.98 8.25 10.25
CA HIS A 60 -9.31 7.78 11.60
C HIS A 60 -8.05 7.59 12.46
N ARG A 61 -7.00 6.98 11.92
CA ARG A 61 -5.75 6.73 12.67
C ARG A 61 -4.95 7.99 12.98
N LEU A 62 -5.06 9.02 12.14
CA LEU A 62 -4.32 10.27 12.30
C LEU A 62 -5.13 11.40 12.94
N GLY A 63 -6.42 11.19 13.23
CA GLY A 63 -7.31 12.27 13.67
C GLY A 63 -7.55 13.34 12.59
N VAL A 64 -7.51 12.96 11.31
CA VAL A 64 -7.65 13.86 10.16
C VAL A 64 -8.89 13.48 9.35
N SER A 65 -9.61 14.47 8.81
CA SER A 65 -10.79 14.19 7.99
C SER A 65 -10.45 13.44 6.70
N ALA A 66 -11.31 12.51 6.29
CA ALA A 66 -11.12 11.74 5.05
C ALA A 66 -10.97 12.62 3.78
N PRO A 67 -11.68 13.75 3.61
CA PRO A 67 -11.45 14.68 2.49
C PRO A 67 -10.05 15.32 2.48
N SER A 68 -9.49 15.60 3.66
CA SER A 68 -8.12 16.12 3.79
C SER A 68 -7.10 15.06 3.40
N VAL A 69 -7.27 13.82 3.87
CA VAL A 69 -6.43 12.68 3.46
C VAL A 69 -6.52 12.45 1.95
N LEU A 70 -7.72 12.50 1.35
CA LEU A 70 -7.90 12.38 -0.10
C LEU A 70 -7.12 13.45 -0.87
N SER A 71 -7.15 14.69 -0.39
CA SER A 71 -6.41 15.80 -1.00
C SER A 71 -4.89 15.58 -0.93
N ILE A 72 -4.41 15.05 0.21
CA ILE A 72 -3.01 14.66 0.40
C ILE A 72 -2.62 13.51 -0.52
N PHE A 73 -3.43 12.46 -0.63
CA PHE A 73 -3.19 11.35 -1.56
C PHE A 73 -3.14 11.80 -3.02
N LYS A 74 -4.03 12.69 -3.45
CA LYS A 74 -3.96 13.29 -4.80
C LYS A 74 -2.64 14.04 -5.00
N ALA A 75 -2.16 14.76 -3.99
CA ALA A 75 -0.87 15.44 -4.05
C ALA A 75 0.31 14.46 -4.10
N LEU A 76 0.31 13.43 -3.27
CA LEU A 76 1.34 12.37 -3.25
C LEU A 76 1.36 11.57 -4.56
N ARG A 77 0.20 11.30 -5.16
CA ARG A 77 0.09 10.67 -6.49
C ARG A 77 0.75 11.50 -7.58
N ARG A 78 0.48 12.82 -7.63
CA ARG A 78 1.17 13.73 -8.58
C ARG A 78 2.69 13.75 -8.39
N LYS A 79 3.16 13.40 -7.19
CA LYS A 79 4.57 13.32 -6.82
C LYS A 79 5.16 11.91 -7.04
N GLY A 80 4.39 10.96 -7.56
CA GLY A 80 4.84 9.58 -7.82
C GLY A 80 5.03 8.74 -6.55
N LEU A 81 4.43 9.13 -5.42
CA LEU A 81 4.64 8.46 -4.13
C LEU A 81 3.50 7.51 -3.74
N VAL A 82 2.35 7.63 -4.39
CA VAL A 82 1.17 6.81 -4.12
C VAL A 82 0.45 6.47 -5.43
N ILE A 83 0.04 5.21 -5.59
CA ILE A 83 -0.79 4.70 -6.70
C ILE A 83 -2.25 4.66 -6.22
N ARG A 84 -3.21 4.81 -7.14
CA ARG A 84 -4.65 4.76 -6.86
C ARG A 84 -5.26 3.55 -7.57
N GLU A 85 -6.27 2.93 -6.99
CA GLU A 85 -7.09 1.92 -7.68
C GLU A 85 -7.83 2.53 -8.88
N GLU A 86 -7.72 1.88 -10.03
CA GLU A 86 -8.31 2.32 -11.30
C GLU A 86 -9.16 1.23 -11.98
N SER A 87 -9.13 -0.01 -11.50
CA SER A 87 -9.78 -1.18 -12.10
C SER A 87 -11.31 -1.08 -12.14
N TYR A 88 -11.91 -0.24 -11.29
CA TYR A 88 -13.35 -0.03 -11.25
C TYR A 88 -13.67 1.47 -11.38
N PRO A 89 -13.65 2.01 -12.62
CA PRO A 89 -13.89 3.43 -12.86
C PRO A 89 -15.29 3.86 -12.41
N ASP A 90 -16.30 3.01 -12.62
CA ASP A 90 -17.72 3.31 -12.38
C ASP A 90 -18.21 2.98 -10.95
N TYR A 91 -17.36 2.38 -10.11
CA TYR A 91 -17.71 2.08 -8.73
C TYR A 91 -17.64 3.35 -7.86
N GLN A 92 -18.75 3.67 -7.18
CA GLN A 92 -18.88 4.84 -6.30
C GLN A 92 -18.18 4.71 -4.93
N ARG A 93 -17.49 3.60 -4.66
CA ARG A 93 -16.83 3.36 -3.38
C ARG A 93 -15.50 4.09 -3.27
N ALA A 94 -15.08 4.34 -2.03
CA ALA A 94 -13.73 4.84 -1.75
C ALA A 94 -12.70 3.87 -2.33
N ARG A 95 -11.80 4.41 -3.16
CA ARG A 95 -10.76 3.64 -3.84
C ARG A 95 -9.56 3.46 -2.92
N TYR A 96 -8.93 2.29 -2.99
CA TYR A 96 -7.68 2.03 -2.30
C TYR A 96 -6.54 2.86 -2.91
N TRP A 97 -5.57 3.16 -2.07
CA TRP A 97 -4.34 3.87 -2.40
C TRP A 97 -3.16 3.07 -1.91
N TRP A 98 -2.09 2.96 -2.69
CA TRP A 98 -0.91 2.18 -2.35
C TRP A 98 0.35 3.03 -2.32
N PRO A 99 1.21 2.87 -1.31
CA PRO A 99 2.49 3.56 -1.28
C PRO A 99 3.43 2.96 -2.31
N VAL A 100 4.03 3.82 -3.14
CA VAL A 100 5.06 3.41 -4.09
C VAL A 100 6.29 2.91 -3.33
N GLY A 101 6.92 1.86 -3.85
CA GLY A 101 8.13 1.25 -3.27
C GLY A 101 7.88 0.23 -2.17
N LEU A 102 6.73 0.27 -1.47
CA LEU A 102 6.46 -0.68 -0.38
C LEU A 102 6.41 -2.13 -0.86
N ALA A 103 5.84 -2.39 -2.05
CA ALA A 103 5.82 -3.72 -2.64
C ALA A 103 7.25 -4.28 -2.84
N ALA A 104 8.17 -3.45 -3.33
CA ALA A 104 9.57 -3.85 -3.54
C ALA A 104 10.30 -4.09 -2.21
N GLU A 105 10.05 -3.26 -1.19
CA GLU A 105 10.58 -3.49 0.16
C GLU A 105 10.09 -4.82 0.74
N LEU A 106 8.79 -5.09 0.63
CA LEU A 106 8.20 -6.33 1.12
C LEU A 106 8.64 -7.54 0.30
N ALA A 107 8.92 -7.39 -0.99
CA ALA A 107 9.49 -8.45 -1.82
C ALA A 107 10.84 -8.90 -1.25
N GLY A 108 11.70 -7.96 -0.85
CA GLY A 108 12.98 -8.25 -0.20
C GLY A 108 12.86 -8.86 1.21
N GLU A 109 11.72 -8.69 1.88
CA GLU A 109 11.48 -9.23 3.23
C GLU A 109 10.78 -10.60 3.23
N LEU A 110 9.82 -10.78 2.32
CA LEU A 110 8.87 -11.90 2.33
C LEU A 110 9.24 -12.99 1.35
N LEU A 111 9.87 -12.64 0.23
CA LEU A 111 10.31 -13.64 -0.72
C LEU A 111 11.60 -14.26 -0.19
N PRO A 112 11.75 -15.59 -0.27
CA PRO A 112 13.03 -16.20 0.01
C PRO A 112 14.08 -15.49 -0.84
N ALA A 113 15.24 -15.19 -0.25
CA ALA A 113 16.42 -14.84 -1.02
C ALA A 113 16.77 -16.05 -1.86
N SER A 114 16.11 -16.22 -3.01
CA SER A 114 16.58 -17.12 -4.04
C SER A 114 18.00 -16.67 -4.30
N GLU A 115 18.95 -17.53 -3.94
CA GLU A 115 20.35 -17.40 -4.31
C GLU A 115 20.38 -16.87 -5.73
N VAL A 116 20.80 -15.61 -5.88
CA VAL A 116 21.19 -15.07 -7.17
C VAL A 116 22.42 -15.87 -7.52
N LYS A 117 22.23 -17.04 -8.14
CA LYS A 117 23.34 -17.75 -8.76
C LYS A 117 23.86 -16.84 -9.86
N PRO A 118 25.16 -16.51 -9.83
CA PRO A 118 25.79 -15.66 -10.84
C PRO A 118 25.67 -16.26 -12.25
#